data_AF-A0A9N9EVV6-F1
#
_entry.id   AF-A0A9N9EVV6-F1
#
_cell.length_a   1.000
_cell.length_b   1.000
_cell.length_c   1.000
_cell.angle_alpha   90.00
_cell.angle_beta   90.00
_cell.angle_gamma   90.00
#
_symmetry.space_group_name_H-M   'P 1'
#
loop_
_entity.id
_entity.type
_entity.pdbx_description
1 polymer ?
#
loop_
_entity_poly.entity_id
_entity_poly.type
_entity_poly.pdbx_seq_one_letter_code
_entity_poly.pdbx_strand_id
1 'polypeptide(L)' 'LVKIVSTTLKGISKFGIKIIDAFPVRGYHTEKKPYIHITTWNQYDRYNALKIVCEFGLETASDDLN' A
#
# COMPACT_ATOMS: atom_id res chain seq x y z
N LEU A 1 9.38 6.63 4.49
CA LEU A 1 8.27 5.67 4.31
C LEU A 1 8.48 4.73 3.12
N VAL A 2 8.60 5.23 1.89
CA VAL A 2 8.78 4.39 0.67
C VAL A 2 9.98 3.43 0.77
N LYS A 3 11.12 3.88 1.30
CA LYS A 3 12.30 3.03 1.50
C LYS A 3 12.06 1.91 2.52
N ILE A 4 11.26 2.16 3.56
CA ILE A 4 10.88 1.16 4.57
C ILE A 4 9.97 0.14 3.90
N VAL A 5 8.86 0.57 3.32
CA VAL A 5 7.91 -0.28 2.58
C VAL A 5 8.62 -1.10 1.50
N SER A 6 9.50 -0.47 0.71
CA SER A 6 10.29 -1.15 -0.31
C SER A 6 11.28 -2.15 0.27
N THR A 7 11.88 -1.90 1.43
CA THR A 7 12.82 -2.84 2.07
C THR A 7 12.08 -4.03 2.68
N THR A 8 10.93 -3.79 3.31
CA THR A 8 10.06 -4.84 3.85
C THR A 8 9.48 -5.71 2.74
N LEU A 9 9.05 -5.08 1.64
CA LEU A 9 8.55 -5.77 0.45
C LEU A 9 9.67 -6.30 -0.45
N LYS A 10 10.95 -5.93 -0.25
CA LYS A 10 12.08 -6.35 -1.11
C LYS A 10 12.39 -7.84 -1.02
N GLY A 11 11.98 -8.51 0.07
CA GLY A 11 11.93 -9.98 0.12
C GLY A 11 10.98 -10.57 -0.92
N ILE A 12 10.13 -9.74 -1.50
CA ILE A 12 9.09 -10.04 -2.48
C ILE A 12 9.35 -9.16 -3.73
N SER A 13 10.45 -9.41 -4.46
CA SER A 13 10.95 -8.65 -5.62
C SER A 13 9.97 -8.48 -6.80
N LYS A 14 8.76 -9.00 -6.69
CA LYS A 14 7.69 -8.98 -7.68
C LYS A 14 6.77 -7.76 -7.58
N PHE A 15 6.89 -6.89 -6.58
CA PHE A 15 5.95 -5.76 -6.45
C PHE A 15 6.41 -4.48 -7.14
N GLY A 16 5.47 -3.86 -7.86
CA GLY A 16 5.63 -2.50 -8.36
C GLY A 16 5.31 -1.50 -7.26
N ILE A 17 6.17 -0.50 -7.03
CA ILE A 17 5.94 0.56 -6.04
C ILE A 17 6.04 1.90 -6.74
N LYS A 18 5.00 2.72 -6.65
CA LYS A 18 4.98 4.09 -7.16
C LYS A 18 4.29 5.03 -6.18
N ILE A 19 4.54 6.32 -6.32
CA ILE A 19 3.81 7.36 -5.61
C ILE A 19 2.74 7.91 -6.56
N ILE A 20 1.52 8.09 -6.07
CA ILE A 20 0.41 8.68 -6.82
C ILE A 20 -0.25 9.76 -5.97
N ASP A 21 -0.87 10.76 -6.60
CA ASP A 21 -1.74 11.68 -5.90
C ASP A 21 -3.20 11.22 -5.98
N ALA A 22 -3.82 10.98 -4.83
CA ALA A 22 -5.19 10.49 -4.72
C ALA A 22 -5.95 11.23 -3.61
N PHE A 23 -7.28 11.28 -3.72
CA PHE A 23 -8.10 11.79 -2.63
C PHE A 23 -8.05 10.82 -1.45
N PRO A 24 -7.97 11.31 -0.20
CA PRO A 24 -8.00 10.43 0.94
C PRO A 24 -9.27 9.60 1.01
N VAL A 25 -9.11 8.32 1.33
CA VAL A 25 -10.22 7.35 1.37
C VAL A 25 -11.23 7.66 2.48
N ARG A 26 -10.77 8.24 3.58
CA ARG A 26 -11.59 8.53 4.76
C ARG A 26 -11.88 10.01 4.88
N GLY A 27 -13.17 10.35 4.92
CA GLY A 27 -13.67 11.72 5.03
C GLY A 27 -13.84 12.43 3.69
N TYR A 28 -14.43 13.61 3.72
CA TYR A 28 -14.60 14.45 2.53
C TYR A 28 -13.39 15.38 2.37
N HIS A 29 -12.69 15.26 1.25
CA HIS A 29 -11.49 16.05 0.95
C HIS A 29 -11.60 16.62 -0.45
N THR A 30 -11.27 17.91 -0.59
CA THR A 30 -11.22 18.61 -1.88
C THR A 30 -9.82 18.60 -2.50
N GLU A 31 -8.82 18.10 -1.77
CA GLU A 31 -7.43 18.06 -2.18
C GLU A 31 -6.89 16.63 -2.25
N LYS A 32 -6.01 16.39 -3.22
CA LYS A 32 -5.28 15.13 -3.33
C LYS A 32 -4.08 15.13 -2.40
N LYS A 33 -3.73 13.95 -1.90
CA LYS A 33 -2.54 13.69 -1.10
C LYS A 33 -1.70 12.59 -1.75
N PRO A 34 -0.39 12.57 -1.52
CA PRO A 34 0.48 11.51 -2.04
C PRO A 34 0.21 10.19 -1.30
N TYR A 35 0.04 9.12 -2.07
CA TYR A 35 -0.13 7.74 -1.62
C TYR A 35 0.94 6.84 -2.21
N ILE A 36 1.34 5.82 -1.46
CA ILE A 36 2.14 4.71 -1.98
C ILE A 36 1.19 3.71 -2.64
N HIS A 37 1.35 3.50 -3.94
CA HIS A 37 0.62 2.49 -4.69
C HIS A 37 1.53 1.26 -4.88
N ILE A 38 1.07 0.12 -4.38
CA ILE A 38 1.74 -1.18 -4.52
C ILE A 38 0.95 -2.00 -5.53
N THR A 39 1.59 -2.40 -6.62
CA THR A 39 1.01 -3.28 -7.65
C THR A 39 1.49 -4.70 -7.42
N THR A 40 0.55 -5.64 -7.30
CA THR A 40 0.80 -7.07 -7.09
C THR A 40 0.37 -7.88 -8.31
N TRP A 41 0.89 -9.10 -8.45
CA TRP A 41 0.59 -9.97 -9.61
C TRP A 41 -0.68 -10.79 -9.46
N ASN A 42 -1.05 -11.11 -8.22
CA ASN A 42 -2.23 -11.93 -7.90
C ASN A 42 -2.82 -11.54 -6.55
N GLN A 43 -3.96 -12.15 -6.20
CA GLN A 43 -4.68 -11.89 -4.95
C GLN A 43 -3.91 -12.35 -3.70
N TYR A 44 -3.20 -13.48 -3.77
CA TYR A 44 -2.39 -14.00 -2.67
C TYR A 44 -1.28 -13.02 -2.26
N ASP A 45 -0.66 -12.43 -3.28
CA ASP A 45 0.38 -11.44 -3.13
C ASP A 45 -0.12 -10.11 -2.59
N ARG A 46 -1.31 -9.70 -3.03
CA ARG A 46 -2.02 -8.54 -2.48
C ARG A 46 -2.29 -8.74 -1.00
N TYR A 47 -2.80 -9.90 -0.61
CA TYR A 47 -3.08 -10.24 0.78
C TYR A 47 -1.82 -10.20 1.64
N ASN A 48 -0.72 -10.83 1.20
CA ASN A 48 0.54 -10.82 1.94
C ASN A 48 1.14 -9.42 2.06
N ALA A 49 1.10 -8.61 0.99
CA ALA A 49 1.57 -7.23 1.03
C ALA A 49 0.73 -6.40 2.01
N LEU A 50 -0.59 -6.55 1.98
CA LEU A 50 -1.52 -5.85 2.88
C LEU A 50 -1.29 -6.25 4.34
N LYS A 51 -1.12 -7.56 4.61
CA LYS A 51 -0.82 -8.08 5.94
C LYS A 51 0.45 -7.46 6.52
N ILE A 52 1.54 -7.42 5.74
CA ILE A 52 2.80 -6.81 6.14
C ILE A 52 2.59 -5.30 6.42
N VAL A 53 1.91 -4.57 5.54
CA VAL A 53 1.65 -3.13 5.73
C VAL A 53 0.87 -2.88 7.03
N CYS A 54 -0.14 -3.71 7.32
CA CYS A 54 -0.91 -3.66 8.57
C CYS A 54 -0.07 -4.02 9.81
N GLU A 55 0.80 -5.03 9.74
CA GLU A 55 1.72 -5.41 10.83
C GLU A 55 2.67 -4.25 11.20
N PHE A 56 3.01 -3.39 10.24
CA PHE A 56 3.82 -2.19 10.45
C PHE A 56 3.00 -0.99 10.97
N GLY A 57 1.70 -1.17 11.23
CA GLY A 57 0.81 -0.11 11.74
C GLY A 57 0.53 1.01 10.73
N LEU A 58 0.76 0.75 9.43
CA LEU A 58 0.49 1.74 8.39
C LEU A 58 -0.99 1.72 8.02
N GLU A 59 -1.58 2.90 7.88
CA GLU A 59 -2.94 3.04 7.36
C GLU A 59 -2.98 2.71 5.87
N THR A 60 -3.98 1.93 5.49
CA THR A 60 -4.17 1.45 4.12
C THR A 60 -5.57 1.84 3.63
N ALA A 61 -5.64 2.14 2.34
CA ALA A 61 -6.87 2.38 1.60
C ALA A 61 -7.63 1.08 1.27
N SER A 62 -6.97 -0.07 1.35
CA SER A 62 -7.54 -1.39 1.06
C SER A 62 -8.08 -2.06 2.32
N ASP A 63 -9.25 -2.65 2.13
CA ASP A 63 -10.12 -3.37 3.06
C ASP A 63 -10.16 -4.88 2.75
N ASP A 64 -9.29 -5.37 1.86
CA ASP A 64 -9.19 -6.77 1.41
C ASP A 64 -8.75 -7.77 2.51
N LEU A 65 -8.49 -7.30 3.73
CA LEU A 65 -8.09 -8.14 4.87
C LEU A 65 -9.29 -8.58 5.73
N ASN A 66 -10.50 -8.10 5.42
CA ASN A 66 -11.76 -8.40 6.11
C ASN A 66 -12.61 -9.42 5.35
#